data_AF-A0A843S3D7-F1
#
_entry.id   AF-A0A843S3D7-F1
#
_cell.length_a   1.000
_cell.length_b   1.000
_cell.length_c   1.000
_cell.angle_alpha   90.00
_cell.angle_beta   90.00
_cell.angle_gamma   90.00
#
_symmetry.space_group_name_H-M   'P 1'
#
loop_
_entity.id
_entity.type
_entity.pdbx_description
1 polymer ?
#
loop_
_entity_poly.entity_id
_entity_poly.type
_entity_poly.pdbx_seq_one_letter_code
_entity_poly.pdbx_strand_id
1 'polypeptide(L)'
;MSNNSISHTEVYERFASIVATSLRIDPEQVTPDAGLHDLGAESLDLIEITMESENEFDILMPERNIFDTAQEVFGHDVLETNGMLTDEGRCLLRRRLPEIDASVLAETTSVADARKLFLRVDTWLRLIQGLVEHSPRLCSACGTARRKSTPGLLRCPQCRSEAAIPSGDEINQRWVREYYEQEYLPSRPSATVSSQIASSVDEVEQRA
;
A
#
# COMPACT_ATOMS: atom_id res chain seq x y z
N MET A 1 7.01 -18.39 10.45
CA MET A 1 7.18 -16.96 10.12
C MET A 1 8.47 -16.52 10.76
N SER A 2 9.49 -16.19 9.98
CA SER A 2 10.75 -15.67 10.51
C SER A 2 10.47 -14.29 11.10
N ASN A 3 10.66 -14.12 12.40
CA ASN A 3 10.30 -12.90 13.12
C ASN A 3 11.30 -11.80 12.76
N ASN A 4 11.01 -11.07 11.68
CA ASN A 4 11.85 -10.00 11.17
C ASN A 4 11.19 -8.64 11.42
N SER A 5 11.19 -8.19 12.67
CA SER A 5 10.52 -6.96 13.07
C SER A 5 11.53 -5.88 13.46
N ILE A 6 11.41 -4.70 12.86
CA ILE A 6 12.05 -3.45 13.30
C ILE A 6 11.01 -2.64 14.10
N SER A 7 11.44 -1.98 15.18
CA SER A 7 10.52 -1.21 16.02
C SER A 7 10.04 0.06 15.32
N HIS A 8 8.83 0.53 15.64
CA HIS A 8 8.29 1.76 15.04
C HIS A 8 9.17 2.98 15.35
N THR A 9 9.66 3.09 16.58
CA THR A 9 10.60 4.15 17.00
C THR A 9 11.89 4.13 16.20
N GLU A 10 12.47 2.94 15.98
CA GLU A 10 13.72 2.81 15.20
C GLU A 10 13.52 3.19 13.73
N VAL A 11 12.38 2.84 13.12
CA VAL A 11 12.04 3.29 11.76
C VAL A 11 11.84 4.80 11.74
N TYR A 12 11.14 5.35 12.72
CA TYR A 12 10.91 6.79 12.82
C TYR A 12 12.20 7.59 12.91
N GLU A 13 13.10 7.26 13.84
CA GLU A 13 14.35 8.00 14.03
C GLU A 13 15.21 8.00 12.76
N ARG A 14 15.35 6.84 12.10
CA ARG A 14 16.11 6.70 10.85
C ARG A 14 15.45 7.43 9.69
N PHE A 15 14.13 7.26 9.51
CA PHE A 15 13.40 7.89 8.43
C PHE A 15 13.33 9.41 8.59
N ALA A 16 13.13 9.91 9.82
CA ALA A 16 13.17 11.34 10.12
C ALA A 16 14.54 11.94 9.78
N SER A 17 15.64 11.24 10.07
CA SER A 17 16.99 11.66 9.67
C SER A 17 17.15 11.73 8.15
N ILE A 18 16.60 10.78 7.40
CA ILE A 18 16.61 10.80 5.93
C ILE A 18 15.87 12.03 5.42
N VAL A 19 14.62 12.22 5.85
CA VAL A 19 13.78 13.36 5.42
C VAL A 19 14.44 14.70 5.77
N ALA A 20 14.93 14.85 7.00
CA ALA A 20 15.59 16.08 7.44
C ALA A 20 16.85 16.40 6.63
N THR A 21 17.62 15.38 6.27
CA THR A 21 18.83 15.53 5.45
C THR A 21 18.49 15.93 4.02
N SER A 22 17.57 15.22 3.37
CA SER A 22 17.17 15.49 1.98
C SER A 22 16.55 16.89 1.85
N LEU A 23 15.68 17.27 2.78
CA LEU A 23 14.99 18.57 2.75
C LEU A 23 15.78 19.72 3.39
N ARG A 24 16.91 19.43 4.05
CA ARG A 24 17.74 20.40 4.78
C ARG A 24 16.95 21.19 5.83
N ILE A 25 16.11 20.48 6.57
CA ILE A 25 15.26 21.00 7.65
C ILE A 25 15.72 20.47 9.01
N ASP A 26 15.14 21.01 10.08
CA ASP A 26 15.36 20.48 11.43
C ASP A 26 14.64 19.12 11.58
N PRO A 27 15.29 18.06 12.08
CA PRO A 27 14.64 16.78 12.39
C PRO A 27 13.40 16.91 13.28
N GLU A 28 13.33 17.91 14.15
CA GLU A 28 12.16 18.15 15.02
C GLU A 28 10.89 18.55 14.22
N GLN A 29 11.04 19.00 12.97
CA GLN A 29 9.91 19.30 12.08
C GLN A 29 9.27 18.03 11.50
N VAL A 30 9.97 16.90 11.51
CA VAL A 30 9.47 15.64 10.93
C VAL A 30 8.61 14.91 11.96
N THR A 31 7.34 15.32 12.07
CA THR A 31 6.36 14.66 12.93
C THR A 31 5.63 13.54 12.19
N PRO A 32 5.15 12.49 12.88
CA PRO A 32 4.42 11.39 12.24
C PRO A 32 3.19 11.85 11.44
N ASP A 33 2.55 12.94 11.85
CA ASP A 33 1.36 13.49 11.22
C ASP A 33 1.62 14.45 10.06
N ALA A 34 2.87 14.84 9.83
CA ALA A 34 3.25 15.72 8.73
C ALA A 34 3.12 15.02 7.36
N GLY A 35 2.68 15.76 6.35
CA GLY A 35 2.86 15.38 4.96
C GLY A 35 4.25 15.77 4.48
N LEU A 36 4.93 14.90 3.71
CA LEU A 36 6.22 15.23 3.09
C LEU A 36 6.13 16.50 2.22
N HIS A 37 5.00 16.71 1.56
CA HIS A 37 4.73 17.94 0.80
C HIS A 37 4.61 19.19 1.69
N ASP A 38 4.04 19.05 2.89
CA ASP A 38 3.94 20.15 3.87
C ASP A 38 5.32 20.52 4.44
N LEU A 39 6.26 19.56 4.45
CA LEU A 39 7.67 19.77 4.79
C LEU A 39 8.49 20.35 3.62
N GLY A 40 7.87 20.58 2.46
CA GLY A 40 8.52 21.17 1.29
C GLY A 40 9.16 20.16 0.33
N ALA A 41 8.86 18.86 0.45
CA ALA A 41 9.37 17.88 -0.50
C ALA A 41 8.77 18.07 -1.90
N GLU A 42 9.64 18.24 -2.89
CA GLU A 42 9.30 18.23 -4.31
C GLU A 42 9.59 16.85 -4.96
N SER A 43 9.27 16.70 -6.25
CA SER A 43 9.43 15.42 -6.96
C SER A 43 10.86 14.86 -6.92
N LEU A 44 11.89 15.71 -6.95
CA LEU A 44 13.29 15.26 -6.87
C LEU A 44 13.64 14.82 -5.44
N ASP A 45 13.13 15.51 -4.42
CA ASP A 45 13.36 15.13 -3.03
C ASP A 45 12.69 13.80 -2.70
N LEU A 46 11.49 13.54 -3.24
CA LEU A 46 10.83 12.25 -3.08
C LEU A 46 11.65 11.10 -3.67
N ILE A 47 12.36 11.32 -4.79
CA ILE A 47 13.27 10.31 -5.37
C ILE A 47 14.44 10.06 -4.42
N GLU A 48 15.06 11.12 -3.89
CA GLU A 48 16.18 11.01 -2.94
C GLU A 48 15.75 10.29 -1.65
N ILE A 49 14.64 10.72 -1.03
CA ILE A 49 14.08 10.10 0.17
C ILE A 49 13.77 8.62 -0.08
N THR A 50 13.25 8.27 -1.26
CA THR A 50 13.00 6.88 -1.66
C THR A 50 14.30 6.10 -1.70
N MET A 51 15.31 6.58 -2.43
CA MET A 51 16.60 5.89 -2.60
C MET A 51 17.34 5.72 -1.26
N GLU A 52 17.38 6.74 -0.42
CA GLU A 52 18.01 6.67 0.89
C GLU A 52 17.25 5.73 1.84
N SER A 53 15.91 5.69 1.77
CA SER A 53 15.11 4.72 2.51
C SER A 53 15.38 3.28 2.07
N GLU A 54 15.43 3.02 0.76
CA GLU A 54 15.80 1.70 0.21
C GLU A 54 17.19 1.27 0.65
N ASN A 55 18.12 2.23 0.73
CA ASN A 55 19.48 1.96 1.15
C ASN A 55 19.59 1.68 2.64
N GLU A 56 19.03 2.53 3.49
CA GLU A 56 19.10 2.43 4.96
C GLU A 56 18.40 1.18 5.48
N PHE A 57 17.24 0.83 4.90
CA PHE A 57 16.44 -0.28 5.39
C PHE A 57 16.66 -1.59 4.64
N ASP A 58 17.47 -1.63 3.58
CA ASP A 58 17.58 -2.75 2.62
C ASP A 58 16.19 -3.22 2.13
N ILE A 59 15.39 -2.30 1.61
CA ILE A 59 14.05 -2.56 1.06
C ILE A 59 13.97 -2.07 -0.38
N LEU A 60 12.86 -2.36 -1.04
CA LEU A 60 12.50 -1.81 -2.36
C LEU A 60 11.13 -1.16 -2.23
N MET A 61 11.09 0.16 -2.40
CA MET A 61 9.85 0.95 -2.28
C MET A 61 8.97 0.72 -3.51
N PRO A 62 7.64 0.85 -3.41
CA PRO A 62 6.77 0.75 -4.57
C PRO A 62 6.89 1.99 -5.45
N GLU A 63 6.89 1.81 -6.78
CA GLU A 63 6.85 2.93 -7.72
C GLU A 63 5.47 3.61 -7.75
N ARG A 64 4.42 2.85 -7.44
CA ARG A 64 3.03 3.32 -7.45
C ARG A 64 2.38 3.06 -6.11
N ASN A 65 1.51 3.97 -5.68
CA ASN A 65 0.73 3.71 -4.48
C ASN A 65 -0.22 2.52 -4.70
N ILE A 66 -0.69 1.96 -3.59
CA ILE A 66 -1.55 0.79 -3.63
C ILE A 66 -2.93 1.06 -4.23
N PHE A 67 -3.40 2.31 -4.22
CA PHE A 67 -4.67 2.67 -4.85
C PHE A 67 -4.58 2.55 -6.37
N ASP A 68 -3.49 3.02 -6.98
CA ASP A 68 -3.20 2.82 -8.41
C ASP A 68 -3.13 1.33 -8.76
N THR A 69 -2.44 0.54 -7.91
CA THR A 69 -2.39 -0.93 -8.08
C THR A 69 -3.78 -1.57 -7.99
N ALA A 70 -4.63 -1.07 -7.09
CA ALA A 70 -5.99 -1.57 -6.92
C ALA A 70 -6.88 -1.23 -8.12
N GLN A 71 -6.74 -0.05 -8.72
CA GLN A 71 -7.51 0.31 -9.93
C GLN A 71 -7.26 -0.67 -11.09
N GLU A 72 -6.03 -1.18 -11.24
CA GLU A 72 -5.72 -2.18 -12.26
C GLU A 72 -6.42 -3.53 -12.03
N VAL A 73 -6.61 -3.92 -10.76
CA VAL A 73 -7.21 -5.21 -10.41
C VAL A 73 -8.75 -5.14 -10.41
N PHE A 74 -9.32 -4.05 -9.90
CA PHE A 74 -10.76 -3.90 -9.75
C PHE A 74 -11.46 -3.49 -11.06
N GLY A 75 -10.74 -2.82 -11.95
CA GLY A 75 -11.29 -2.24 -13.17
C GLY A 75 -11.92 -0.85 -12.95
N HIS A 76 -12.47 -0.30 -14.03
CA HIS A 76 -13.01 1.05 -14.07
C HIS A 76 -14.26 1.22 -13.19
N ASP A 77 -14.44 2.43 -12.66
CA ASP A 77 -15.62 2.88 -11.90
C ASP A 77 -15.93 2.13 -10.59
N VAL A 78 -15.07 1.21 -10.14
CA VAL A 78 -15.30 0.45 -8.89
C VAL A 78 -14.79 1.18 -7.66
N LEU A 79 -13.56 1.70 -7.69
CA LEU A 79 -12.92 2.37 -6.55
C LEU A 79 -13.03 3.91 -6.59
N GLU A 80 -13.25 4.44 -7.78
CA GLU A 80 -13.33 5.87 -8.07
C GLU A 80 -14.44 6.12 -9.08
N THR A 81 -15.21 7.19 -8.89
CA THR A 81 -16.13 7.70 -9.91
C THR A 81 -16.07 9.21 -9.92
N ASN A 82 -15.85 9.82 -11.09
CA ASN A 82 -15.78 11.27 -11.26
C ASN A 82 -14.79 11.98 -10.31
N GLY A 83 -13.61 11.38 -10.06
CA GLY A 83 -12.60 11.95 -9.15
C GLY A 83 -12.90 11.76 -7.66
N MET A 84 -13.99 11.08 -7.31
CA MET A 84 -14.42 10.83 -5.93
C MET A 84 -14.28 9.36 -5.57
N LEU A 85 -13.91 9.07 -4.32
CA LEU A 85 -13.86 7.69 -3.82
C LEU A 85 -15.27 7.10 -3.76
N THR A 86 -15.45 5.89 -4.29
CA THR A 86 -16.65 5.09 -4.06
C THR A 86 -16.65 4.50 -2.64
N ASP A 87 -17.75 3.89 -2.23
CA ASP A 87 -17.84 3.15 -0.96
C ASP A 87 -16.75 2.08 -0.85
N GLU A 88 -16.54 1.33 -1.94
CA GLU A 88 -15.49 0.30 -2.01
C GLU A 88 -14.09 0.91 -1.97
N GLY A 89 -13.85 2.02 -2.67
CA GLY A 89 -12.59 2.76 -2.60
C GLY A 89 -12.26 3.20 -1.17
N ARG A 90 -13.26 3.66 -0.42
CA ARG A 90 -13.10 4.03 1.01
C ARG A 90 -12.85 2.80 1.88
N CYS A 91 -13.55 1.68 1.66
CA CYS A 91 -13.30 0.43 2.38
C CYS A 91 -11.86 -0.06 2.19
N LEU A 92 -11.39 -0.12 0.94
CA LEU A 92 -10.03 -0.53 0.61
C LEU A 92 -8.99 0.37 1.30
N LEU A 93 -9.16 1.70 1.23
CA LEU A 93 -8.22 2.63 1.85
C LEU A 93 -8.23 2.54 3.38
N ARG A 94 -9.39 2.42 4.02
CA ARG A 94 -9.47 2.21 5.49
C ARG A 94 -8.80 0.91 5.91
N ARG A 95 -8.94 -0.15 5.10
CA ARG A 95 -8.30 -1.44 5.35
C ARG A 95 -6.77 -1.34 5.23
N ARG A 96 -6.28 -0.53 4.28
CA ARG A 96 -4.85 -0.39 3.99
C ARG A 96 -4.13 0.63 4.86
N LEU A 97 -4.84 1.68 5.27
CA LEU A 97 -4.35 2.80 6.06
C LEU A 97 -5.10 2.86 7.41
N PRO A 98 -4.92 1.84 8.29
CA PRO A 98 -5.66 1.75 9.55
C PRO A 98 -5.26 2.82 10.59
N GLU A 99 -4.15 3.53 10.37
CA GLU A 99 -3.70 4.68 11.18
C GLU A 99 -4.44 5.97 10.86
N ILE A 100 -5.00 6.07 9.65
CA ILE A 100 -5.70 7.27 9.21
C ILE A 100 -7.11 7.24 9.80
N ASP A 101 -7.48 8.34 10.46
CA ASP A 101 -8.82 8.49 11.02
C ASP A 101 -9.87 8.31 9.91
N ALA A 102 -10.89 7.48 10.19
CA ALA A 102 -11.93 7.17 9.21
C ALA A 102 -12.69 8.41 8.71
N SER A 103 -12.70 9.50 9.48
CA SER A 103 -13.29 10.80 9.12
C SER A 103 -12.54 11.52 8.00
N VAL A 104 -11.24 11.25 7.80
CA VAL A 104 -10.44 11.77 6.67
C VAL A 104 -10.87 11.11 5.35
N LEU A 105 -11.34 9.86 5.42
CA LEU A 105 -11.91 9.10 4.31
C LEU A 105 -13.44 9.18 4.33
N ALA A 106 -13.99 10.39 4.38
CA ALA A 106 -15.42 10.66 4.30
C ALA A 106 -15.97 10.50 2.87
N GLU A 107 -17.30 10.54 2.72
CA GLU A 107 -17.98 10.45 1.40
C GLU A 107 -17.57 11.58 0.45
N THR A 108 -17.16 12.72 0.99
CA THR A 108 -16.72 13.89 0.22
C THR A 108 -15.23 13.89 -0.12
N THR A 109 -14.49 12.83 0.23
CA THR A 109 -13.05 12.77 -0.01
C THR A 109 -12.77 12.49 -1.49
N SER A 110 -12.06 13.42 -2.14
CA SER A 110 -11.60 13.25 -3.51
C SER A 110 -10.45 12.24 -3.58
N VAL A 111 -10.26 11.61 -4.73
CA VAL A 111 -9.11 10.73 -4.97
C VAL A 111 -7.79 11.50 -4.86
N ALA A 112 -7.77 12.77 -5.29
CA ALA A 112 -6.59 13.62 -5.18
C ALA A 112 -6.18 13.84 -3.71
N ASP A 113 -7.14 14.07 -2.82
CA ASP A 113 -6.87 14.22 -1.39
C ASP A 113 -6.48 12.90 -0.74
N ALA A 114 -7.13 11.80 -1.12
CA ALA A 114 -6.76 10.47 -0.65
C ALA A 114 -5.32 10.08 -1.04
N ARG A 115 -4.86 10.48 -2.23
CA ARG A 115 -3.48 10.25 -2.68
C ARG A 115 -2.44 10.94 -1.79
N LYS A 116 -2.76 12.09 -1.20
CA LYS A 116 -1.86 12.81 -0.28
C LYS A 116 -1.58 12.01 0.99
N LEU A 117 -2.49 11.10 1.39
CA LEU A 117 -2.31 10.25 2.57
C LEU A 117 -1.08 9.34 2.42
N PHE A 118 -0.77 8.89 1.20
CA PHE A 118 0.43 8.08 0.94
C PHE A 118 1.76 8.85 1.10
N LEU A 119 1.71 10.17 1.24
CA LEU A 119 2.87 11.04 1.46
C LEU A 119 2.96 11.52 2.91
N ARG A 120 2.16 10.97 3.83
CA ARG A 120 2.32 11.24 5.25
C ARG A 120 3.50 10.45 5.82
N VAL A 121 4.18 11.04 6.80
CA VAL A 121 5.30 10.40 7.49
C VAL A 121 4.85 9.07 8.10
N ASP A 122 3.75 9.03 8.86
CA ASP A 122 3.21 7.80 9.46
C ASP A 122 2.93 6.67 8.46
N THR A 123 2.40 7.00 7.29
CA THR A 123 2.13 6.06 6.21
C THR A 123 3.45 5.52 5.62
N TRP A 124 4.47 6.35 5.47
CA TRP A 124 5.82 5.91 5.08
C TRP A 124 6.45 5.00 6.14
N LEU A 125 6.32 5.32 7.43
CA LEU A 125 6.84 4.48 8.52
C LEU A 125 6.24 3.07 8.44
N ARG A 126 4.91 2.94 8.28
CA ARG A 126 4.28 1.61 8.17
C ARG A 126 4.63 0.91 6.87
N LEU A 127 4.76 1.65 5.76
CA LEU A 127 5.21 1.08 4.50
C LEU A 127 6.60 0.45 4.68
N ILE A 128 7.57 1.20 5.20
CA ILE A 128 8.93 0.73 5.47
C ILE A 128 8.90 -0.49 6.40
N GLN A 129 8.16 -0.42 7.51
CA GLN A 129 8.02 -1.57 8.43
C GLN A 129 7.49 -2.82 7.71
N GLY A 130 6.43 -2.67 6.92
CA GLY A 130 5.87 -3.76 6.13
C GLY A 130 6.87 -4.34 5.14
N LEU A 131 7.64 -3.50 4.44
CA LEU A 131 8.67 -3.96 3.50
C LEU A 131 9.80 -4.71 4.21
N VAL A 132 10.22 -4.25 5.38
CA VAL A 132 11.21 -4.95 6.21
C VAL A 132 10.68 -6.31 6.65
N GLU A 133 9.44 -6.39 7.14
CA GLU A 133 8.82 -7.66 7.57
C GLU A 133 8.75 -8.71 6.46
N HIS A 134 8.52 -8.28 5.21
CA HIS A 134 8.47 -9.16 4.04
C HIS A 134 9.86 -9.50 3.47
N SER A 135 10.92 -8.84 3.93
CA SER A 135 12.29 -9.10 3.48
C SER A 135 12.87 -10.36 4.16
N PRO A 136 13.47 -11.30 3.41
CA PRO A 136 13.94 -12.57 3.97
C PRO A 136 15.27 -12.43 4.72
N ARG A 137 15.28 -11.82 5.91
CA ARG A 137 16.52 -11.52 6.65
C ARG A 137 17.24 -12.73 7.22
N LEU A 138 16.57 -13.85 7.42
CA LEU A 138 17.22 -15.10 7.83
C LEU A 138 17.38 -16.04 6.64
N CYS A 139 18.53 -16.69 6.56
CA CYS A 139 18.80 -17.70 5.54
C CYS A 139 17.92 -18.94 5.78
N SER A 140 17.11 -19.32 4.80
CA SER A 140 16.29 -20.53 4.84
C SER A 140 17.08 -21.83 4.95
N ALA A 141 18.37 -21.83 4.55
CA ALA A 141 19.22 -23.02 4.58
C ALA A 141 19.99 -23.22 5.89
N CYS A 142 20.36 -22.14 6.60
CA CYS A 142 21.23 -22.24 7.78
C CYS A 142 20.84 -21.32 8.95
N GLY A 143 19.78 -20.52 8.81
CA GLY A 143 19.30 -19.60 9.85
C GLY A 143 20.11 -18.31 10.01
N THR A 144 21.30 -18.21 9.41
CA THR A 144 22.16 -17.03 9.53
C THR A 144 21.54 -15.78 8.89
N ALA A 145 21.70 -14.64 9.57
CA ALA A 145 21.27 -13.34 9.06
C ALA A 145 21.93 -13.02 7.72
N ARG A 146 21.11 -12.71 6.72
CA ARG A 146 21.56 -12.27 5.39
C ARG A 146 21.99 -10.80 5.45
N ARG A 147 22.83 -10.42 4.49
CA ARG A 147 23.27 -9.04 4.29
C ARG A 147 22.96 -8.61 2.85
N LYS A 148 22.69 -7.32 2.64
CA LYS A 148 22.60 -6.75 1.30
C LYS A 148 23.90 -6.99 0.54
N SER A 149 23.77 -7.53 -0.66
CA SER A 149 24.88 -7.76 -1.58
C SER A 149 24.89 -6.72 -2.70
N THR A 150 23.72 -6.44 -3.25
CA THR A 150 23.44 -5.45 -4.29
C THR A 150 21.99 -5.01 -4.11
N PRO A 151 21.52 -3.87 -4.69
CA PRO A 151 20.11 -3.50 -4.62
C PRO A 151 19.19 -4.67 -4.99
N GLY A 152 18.17 -4.92 -4.15
CA GLY A 152 17.22 -6.01 -4.34
C GLY A 152 17.70 -7.43 -3.98
N LEU A 153 18.95 -7.62 -3.55
CA LEU A 153 19.51 -8.96 -3.31
C LEU A 153 20.21 -9.10 -1.95
N LEU A 154 19.75 -10.08 -1.17
CA LEU A 154 20.36 -10.49 0.09
C LEU A 154 21.18 -11.77 -0.09
N ARG A 155 22.42 -11.77 0.42
CA ARG A 155 23.30 -12.94 0.42
C ARG A 155 23.59 -13.42 1.85
N CYS A 156 23.53 -14.73 2.06
CA CYS A 156 23.93 -15.34 3.32
C CYS A 156 25.47 -15.38 3.42
N PRO A 157 26.09 -14.80 4.47
CA PRO A 157 27.55 -14.80 4.61
C PRO A 157 28.13 -16.19 4.89
N GLN A 158 27.32 -17.14 5.40
CA GLN A 158 27.79 -18.48 5.76
C GLN A 158 27.73 -19.46 4.57
N CYS A 159 26.54 -19.69 4.01
CA CYS A 159 26.35 -20.69 2.95
C CYS A 159 26.32 -20.09 1.53
N ARG A 160 26.39 -18.75 1.41
CA ARG A 160 26.34 -18.00 0.15
C ARG A 160 25.03 -18.09 -0.63
N SER A 161 23.98 -18.72 -0.08
CA SER A 161 22.66 -18.69 -0.71
C SER A 161 22.18 -17.25 -0.89
N GLU A 162 21.41 -17.00 -1.93
CA GLU A 162 20.83 -15.70 -2.25
C GLU A 162 19.33 -15.71 -2.00
N ALA A 163 18.75 -14.52 -1.81
CA ALA A 163 17.31 -14.31 -1.74
C ALA A 163 17.00 -12.91 -2.27
N ALA A 164 16.02 -12.81 -3.16
CA ALA A 164 15.51 -11.53 -3.63
C ALA A 164 14.74 -10.82 -2.51
N ILE A 165 14.87 -9.49 -2.45
CA ILE A 165 14.01 -8.63 -1.66
C ILE A 165 12.75 -8.40 -2.50
N PRO A 166 11.54 -8.74 -1.99
CA PRO A 166 10.32 -8.45 -2.72
C PRO A 166 10.12 -6.94 -2.84
N SER A 167 9.68 -6.46 -4.01
CA SER A 167 9.39 -5.04 -4.18
C SER A 167 8.09 -4.62 -3.50
N GLY A 168 7.97 -3.33 -3.19
CA GLY A 168 6.71 -2.76 -2.73
C GLY A 168 5.56 -2.99 -3.71
N ASP A 169 5.82 -2.97 -5.02
CA ASP A 169 4.81 -3.26 -6.04
C ASP A 169 4.37 -4.72 -6.00
N GLU A 170 5.29 -5.68 -5.84
CA GLU A 170 4.95 -7.09 -5.68
C GLU A 170 4.10 -7.33 -4.43
N ILE A 171 4.43 -6.65 -3.32
CA ILE A 171 3.68 -6.74 -2.07
C ILE A 171 2.29 -6.10 -2.23
N ASN A 172 2.19 -4.92 -2.85
CA ASN A 172 0.92 -4.26 -3.12
C ASN A 172 0.03 -5.13 -4.02
N GLN A 173 0.57 -5.70 -5.11
CA GLN A 173 -0.20 -6.57 -5.99
C GLN A 173 -0.72 -7.83 -5.29
N ARG A 174 0.07 -8.42 -4.40
CA ARG A 174 -0.37 -9.58 -3.61
C ARG A 174 -1.49 -9.19 -2.66
N TRP A 175 -1.30 -8.13 -1.89
CA TRP A 175 -2.28 -7.64 -0.94
C TRP A 175 -3.60 -7.26 -1.61
N VAL A 176 -3.54 -6.55 -2.75
CA VAL A 176 -4.73 -6.13 -3.51
C VAL A 176 -5.49 -7.35 -4.03
N ARG A 177 -4.79 -8.36 -4.58
CA ARG A 177 -5.43 -9.60 -5.03
C ARG A 177 -6.11 -10.34 -3.88
N GLU A 178 -5.44 -10.46 -2.74
CA GLU A 178 -6.01 -11.09 -1.54
C GLU A 178 -7.27 -10.35 -1.07
N TYR A 179 -7.23 -9.02 -0.95
CA TYR A 179 -8.39 -8.20 -0.60
C TYR A 179 -9.52 -8.35 -1.64
N TYR A 180 -9.20 -8.31 -2.93
CA TYR A 180 -10.17 -8.48 -4.01
C TYR A 180 -10.90 -9.83 -3.93
N GLU A 181 -10.15 -10.93 -3.73
CA GLU A 181 -10.70 -12.28 -3.69
C GLU A 181 -11.46 -12.59 -2.39
N GLN A 182 -10.98 -12.07 -1.26
CA GLN A 182 -11.47 -12.47 0.07
C GLN A 182 -12.47 -11.49 0.67
N GLU A 183 -12.43 -10.21 0.32
CA GLU A 183 -13.29 -9.18 0.90
C GLU A 183 -14.26 -8.60 -0.15
N TYR A 184 -13.78 -8.26 -1.34
CA TYR A 184 -14.62 -7.64 -2.38
C TYR A 184 -15.52 -8.64 -3.13
N LEU A 185 -14.97 -9.68 -3.77
CA LEU A 185 -15.78 -10.64 -4.53
C LEU A 185 -16.92 -11.28 -3.71
N PRO A 186 -16.71 -11.68 -2.44
CA PRO A 186 -17.77 -12.26 -1.61
C PRO A 186 -18.84 -11.26 -1.17
N SER A 187 -18.51 -9.96 -1.10
CA SER A 187 -19.47 -8.91 -0.70
C SER A 187 -20.32 -8.40 -1.87
N ARG A 188 -19.95 -8.71 -3.12
CA ARG A 188 -20.76 -8.35 -4.29
C ARG A 188 -22.13 -9.06 -4.23
N PRO A 189 -23.24 -8.33 -4.47
CA PRO A 189 -24.54 -8.96 -4.60
C PRO A 189 -24.50 -9.99 -5.74
N SER A 190 -24.86 -11.24 -5.43
CA SER A 190 -24.91 -12.31 -6.41
C SER A 190 -25.92 -11.95 -7.50
N ALA A 191 -25.54 -12.07 -8.78
CA ALA A 191 -26.38 -11.74 -9.93
C ALA A 191 -27.52 -12.75 -10.17
N THR A 192 -28.13 -13.30 -9.10
CA THR A 192 -29.11 -14.40 -9.18
C THR A 192 -30.54 -14.00 -8.75
N VAL A 193 -30.93 -12.72 -8.88
CA VAL A 193 -32.35 -12.33 -8.76
C VAL A 193 -32.72 -11.31 -9.84
N SER A 194 -32.92 -11.77 -11.09
CA SER A 194 -33.63 -11.02 -12.14
C SER A 194 -34.19 -11.88 -13.28
N SER A 195 -34.41 -13.19 -13.10
CA SER A 195 -35.05 -14.04 -14.12
C SER A 195 -36.51 -14.45 -13.82
N GLN A 196 -37.17 -13.79 -12.86
CA GLN A 196 -38.60 -14.04 -12.56
C GLN A 196 -39.45 -12.76 -12.56
N ILE A 197 -39.32 -11.90 -13.58
CA ILE A 197 -40.37 -10.92 -13.94
C ILE A 197 -40.47 -10.81 -15.46
N ALA A 198 -40.54 -11.95 -16.16
CA ALA A 198 -40.82 -12.01 -17.59
C ALA A 198 -41.63 -13.28 -17.93
N SER A 199 -42.71 -13.54 -17.18
CA SER A 199 -43.69 -14.58 -17.54
C SER A 199 -45.07 -14.31 -16.94
N SER A 200 -45.62 -13.11 -17.14
CA SER A 200 -47.03 -12.85 -16.79
C SER A 200 -47.64 -11.69 -17.58
N VAL A 201 -47.25 -11.51 -18.86
CA VAL A 201 -47.94 -10.58 -19.77
C VAL A 201 -48.54 -11.27 -21.02
N ASP A 202 -48.34 -12.57 -21.21
CA ASP A 202 -48.80 -13.30 -22.43
C ASP A 202 -50.05 -14.17 -22.25
N GLU A 203 -50.94 -13.90 -21.28
CA GLU A 203 -52.20 -14.66 -21.12
C GLU A 203 -53.49 -13.82 -21.15
N VAL A 204 -53.45 -12.59 -21.70
CA VAL A 204 -54.68 -11.78 -21.92
C VAL A 204 -55.04 -11.63 -23.40
N GLU A 205 -54.17 -11.97 -24.35
CA GLU A 205 -54.42 -11.77 -25.79
C GLU A 205 -54.78 -13.06 -26.56
N GLN A 206 -55.60 -13.94 -25.97
CA GLN A 206 -56.24 -15.06 -26.67
C GLN A 206 -57.75 -15.17 -26.43
N ARG A 207 -58.40 -14.06 -26.06
CA ARG A 207 -59.86 -13.90 -26.13
C ARG A 207 -60.23 -12.51 -26.66
N ALA A 208 -60.06 -12.32 -27.96
CA ALA A 208 -60.75 -11.32 -28.77
C ALA A 208 -60.98 -11.88 -30.17
#